data_AF-A0A960XLK5-F1
#
_entry.id   AF-A0A960XLK5-F1
#
_cell.length_a   1.000
_cell.length_b   1.000
_cell.length_c   1.000
_cell.angle_alpha   90.00
_cell.angle_beta   90.00
_cell.angle_gamma   90.00
#
_symmetry.space_group_name_H-M   'P 1'
#
loop_
_entity.id
_entity.type
_entity.pdbx_description
1 polymer ?
#
loop_
_entity_poly.entity_id
_entity_poly.type
_entity_poly.pdbx_seq_one_letter_code
_entity_poly.pdbx_strand_id
1 'polypeptide(L)'
;DGRGFGGNLFIVGASPVLTPWQAAGGARALHGIGGPTIGVHGHAGEQYLLQGSATVDGSGGWTNLGLLSMTEDYDEFEITPPASGHRFLRLLTTEAFDPGLDIAPGTGGLILHWNSGVLESAPTVKGPWSAVPGASAPEHSLAPTGAGEFYRVRQ
;
A
#
# COMPACT_ATOMS: atom_id res chain seq x y z
N ASP A 1 9.54 -16.25 -16.60
CA ASP A 1 8.11 -16.63 -16.64
C ASP A 1 7.26 -15.64 -15.89
N GLY A 2 6.32 -15.05 -16.62
CA GLY A 2 5.60 -13.84 -16.23
C GLY A 2 4.64 -14.05 -15.08
N ARG A 3 4.83 -13.28 -14.00
CA ARG A 3 3.75 -12.98 -13.05
C ARG A 3 3.09 -11.70 -13.55
N GLY A 4 1.96 -11.85 -14.24
CA GLY A 4 1.14 -10.72 -14.63
C GLY A 4 0.62 -10.03 -13.37
N PHE A 5 0.94 -8.74 -13.20
CA PHE A 5 0.33 -7.91 -12.18
C PHE A 5 -1.14 -7.73 -12.54
N GLY A 6 -2.01 -8.56 -11.96
CA GLY A 6 -3.46 -8.47 -12.10
C GLY A 6 -4.00 -7.27 -11.33
N GLY A 7 -3.79 -6.06 -11.86
CA GLY A 7 -4.39 -4.84 -11.35
C GLY A 7 -5.47 -4.37 -12.32
N ASN A 8 -6.67 -4.11 -11.81
CA ASN A 8 -7.68 -3.38 -12.56
C ASN A 8 -7.22 -1.91 -12.67
N LEU A 9 -7.11 -1.39 -13.89
CA LEU A 9 -6.80 0.02 -14.17
C LEU A 9 -8.10 0.80 -14.22
N PHE A 10 -8.25 1.78 -13.34
CA PHE A 10 -9.41 2.68 -13.33
C PHE A 10 -8.97 4.09 -13.76
N ILE A 11 -9.74 4.72 -14.63
CA ILE A 11 -9.49 6.09 -15.10
C ILE A 11 -10.48 7.02 -14.40
N VAL A 12 -9.98 7.92 -13.56
CA VAL A 12 -10.77 8.98 -12.94
C VAL A 12 -10.39 10.29 -13.62
N GLY A 13 -11.31 10.85 -14.40
CA GLY A 13 -11.19 12.19 -14.95
C GLY A 13 -12.33 13.08 -14.48
N ALA A 14 -12.14 14.41 -14.56
CA ALA A 14 -13.22 15.38 -14.35
C ALA A 14 -14.38 15.21 -15.37
N SER A 15 -14.17 14.44 -16.44
CA SER A 15 -15.18 13.78 -17.27
C SER A 15 -14.49 12.70 -18.11
N PRO A 16 -14.75 11.42 -17.86
CA PRO A 16 -15.05 10.51 -18.97
C PRO A 16 -16.24 9.61 -18.61
N VAL A 17 -17.25 9.62 -19.48
CA VAL A 17 -18.35 8.67 -19.46
C VAL A 17 -17.82 7.31 -19.92
N LEU A 18 -17.91 6.29 -19.07
CA LEU A 18 -18.41 4.96 -19.40
C LEU A 18 -19.24 4.47 -18.20
N THR A 19 -20.49 4.93 -18.13
CA THR A 19 -21.49 4.70 -17.05
C THR A 19 -21.98 3.23 -16.93
N PRO A 20 -22.66 2.82 -15.83
CA PRO A 20 -23.24 3.64 -14.77
C PRO A 20 -22.59 3.44 -13.41
N TRP A 21 -21.95 4.53 -12.98
CA TRP A 21 -21.86 4.94 -11.60
C TRP A 21 -23.26 4.91 -10.98
N GLN A 22 -23.50 3.99 -10.05
CA GLN A 22 -24.60 4.10 -9.11
C GLN A 22 -23.99 4.19 -7.72
N ALA A 23 -24.14 5.35 -7.07
CA ALA A 23 -23.98 5.45 -5.64
C ALA A 23 -25.10 4.62 -5.00
N ALA A 24 -24.78 3.42 -4.53
CA ALA A 24 -25.66 2.64 -3.68
C ALA A 24 -25.09 2.68 -2.25
N GLY A 25 -25.92 3.06 -1.30
CA GLY A 25 -25.52 3.31 0.08
C GLY A 25 -24.74 2.13 0.69
N GLY A 26 -23.54 2.43 1.20
CA GLY A 26 -22.67 1.43 1.82
C GLY A 26 -21.18 1.76 1.76
N ALA A 27 -20.77 2.73 0.93
CA ALA A 27 -19.37 3.08 0.74
C ALA A 27 -18.61 3.27 2.06
N ARG A 28 -17.53 2.50 2.23
CA ARG A 28 -16.63 2.64 3.37
C ARG A 28 -15.65 3.77 3.07
N ALA A 29 -15.72 4.83 3.87
CA ALA A 29 -14.89 6.02 3.67
C ALA A 29 -13.42 5.73 3.96
N LEU A 30 -12.54 5.95 2.97
CA LEU A 30 -11.10 5.92 3.20
C LEU A 30 -10.59 7.21 3.83
N HIS A 31 -11.24 8.35 3.54
CA HIS A 31 -11.02 9.64 4.20
C HIS A 31 -12.10 10.64 3.72
N GLY A 32 -12.98 11.07 4.63
CA GLY A 32 -13.99 12.11 4.36
C GLY A 32 -15.35 11.58 3.89
N ILE A 33 -16.38 12.44 3.96
CA ILE A 33 -17.78 12.15 3.63
C ILE A 33 -18.14 12.96 2.36
N GLY A 34 -18.57 12.30 1.28
CA GLY A 34 -19.14 12.93 0.08
C GLY A 34 -18.27 12.97 -1.19
N GLY A 35 -17.18 12.20 -1.27
CA GLY A 35 -16.34 12.03 -2.45
C GLY A 35 -16.83 10.96 -3.45
N PRO A 36 -16.20 10.87 -4.64
CA PRO A 36 -16.51 9.82 -5.60
C PRO A 36 -16.21 8.42 -5.07
N THR A 37 -17.07 7.46 -5.41
CA THR A 37 -16.85 6.04 -5.11
C THR A 37 -16.19 5.32 -6.28
N ILE A 38 -15.35 4.34 -5.96
CA ILE A 38 -14.84 3.34 -6.90
C ILE A 38 -15.38 1.98 -6.50
N GLY A 39 -15.95 1.26 -7.47
CA GLY A 39 -16.28 -0.16 -7.32
C GLY A 39 -15.04 -0.99 -7.64
N VAL A 40 -14.68 -1.88 -6.74
CA VAL A 40 -13.48 -2.70 -6.83
C VAL A 40 -13.89 -4.16 -6.76
N HIS A 41 -13.45 -4.95 -7.74
CA HIS A 41 -13.48 -6.40 -7.66
C HIS A 41 -12.15 -6.93 -7.11
N GLY A 42 -12.24 -7.79 -6.11
CA GLY A 42 -11.12 -8.43 -5.42
C GLY A 42 -11.54 -9.76 -4.82
N HIS A 43 -10.76 -10.30 -3.88
CA HIS A 43 -11.17 -11.46 -3.09
C HIS A 43 -11.54 -11.04 -1.68
N ALA A 44 -12.66 -11.54 -1.16
CA ALA A 44 -13.06 -11.32 0.22
C ALA A 44 -11.95 -11.74 1.20
N GLY A 45 -11.61 -10.86 2.14
CA GLY A 45 -10.54 -11.07 3.13
C GLY A 45 -9.16 -10.57 2.70
N GLU A 46 -8.96 -10.24 1.42
CA GLU A 46 -7.71 -9.70 0.91
C GLU A 46 -7.61 -8.19 1.11
N GLN A 47 -6.35 -7.70 1.15
CA GLN A 47 -6.06 -6.28 1.14
C GLN A 47 -5.39 -5.87 -0.16
N TYR A 48 -5.67 -4.63 -0.59
CA TYR A 48 -5.10 -4.04 -1.79
C TYR A 48 -4.54 -2.66 -1.50
N LEU A 49 -3.35 -2.37 -2.00
CA LEU A 49 -2.81 -1.01 -2.01
C LEU A 49 -3.38 -0.25 -3.19
N LEU A 50 -4.11 0.82 -2.92
CA LEU A 50 -4.58 1.76 -3.93
C LEU A 50 -3.47 2.78 -4.22
N GLN A 51 -3.05 2.86 -5.47
CA GLN A 51 -2.10 3.85 -5.94
C GLN A 51 -2.69 4.73 -7.03
N GLY A 52 -2.23 5.98 -7.08
CA GLY A 52 -2.60 6.95 -8.11
C GLY A 52 -1.40 7.49 -8.86
N SER A 53 -1.56 7.73 -10.16
CA SER A 53 -0.60 8.45 -11.00
C SER A 53 -1.30 9.52 -11.84
N ALA A 54 -0.55 10.54 -12.25
CA ALA A 54 -1.00 11.54 -13.22
C ALA A 54 -0.90 11.03 -14.68
N THR A 55 -0.17 9.94 -14.92
CA THR A 55 0.01 9.33 -16.25
C THR A 55 -0.39 7.86 -16.24
N VAL A 56 -0.91 7.36 -17.37
CA VAL A 56 -1.38 5.97 -17.47
C VAL A 56 -0.25 4.95 -17.35
N ASP A 57 0.92 5.32 -17.85
CA ASP A 57 2.14 4.52 -17.83
C ASP A 57 2.90 4.62 -16.50
N GLY A 58 2.48 5.50 -15.59
CA GLY A 58 3.16 5.75 -14.33
C GLY A 58 4.53 6.42 -14.47
N SER A 59 4.88 6.97 -15.64
CA SER A 59 6.15 7.70 -15.85
C SER A 59 6.29 8.90 -14.91
N GLY A 60 5.18 9.49 -14.45
CA GLY A 60 5.16 10.51 -13.40
C GLY A 60 5.28 9.97 -11.96
N GLY A 61 5.45 8.66 -11.79
CA GLY A 61 5.45 7.96 -10.51
C GLY A 61 4.06 7.54 -10.03
N TRP A 62 4.03 6.51 -9.19
CA TRP A 62 2.83 6.04 -8.49
C TRP A 62 2.89 6.47 -7.02
N THR A 63 1.81 7.07 -6.53
CA THR A 63 1.68 7.50 -5.12
C THR A 63 0.67 6.63 -4.40
N ASN A 64 0.99 6.19 -3.18
CA ASN A 64 0.06 5.45 -2.32
C ASN A 64 -1.08 6.36 -1.86
N LEU A 65 -2.32 5.93 -2.11
CA LEU A 65 -3.54 6.65 -1.71
C LEU A 65 -4.20 6.02 -0.48
N GLY A 66 -4.03 4.71 -0.28
CA GLY A 66 -4.57 4.01 0.88
C GLY A 66 -4.57 2.49 0.73
N LEU A 67 -4.99 1.81 1.79
CA LEU A 67 -5.22 0.36 1.81
C LEU A 67 -6.72 0.10 1.74
N LEU A 68 -7.13 -0.75 0.81
CA LEU A 68 -8.49 -1.28 0.68
C LEU A 68 -8.51 -2.64 1.36
N SER A 69 -9.47 -2.87 2.25
CA SER A 69 -9.73 -4.20 2.81
C SER A 69 -11.05 -4.70 2.25
N MET A 70 -11.00 -5.80 1.51
CA MET A 70 -12.18 -6.38 0.87
C MET A 70 -12.96 -7.22 1.88
N THR A 71 -14.22 -6.88 2.10
CA THR A 71 -15.20 -7.70 2.83
C THR A 71 -15.94 -8.67 1.92
N GLU A 72 -16.09 -8.33 0.65
CA GLU A 72 -16.74 -9.15 -0.37
C GLU A 72 -15.87 -9.18 -1.63
N ASP A 73 -16.20 -10.04 -2.60
CA ASP A 73 -15.48 -10.08 -3.89
C ASP A 73 -15.72 -8.81 -4.74
N TYR A 74 -16.69 -7.98 -4.32
CA TYR A 74 -16.93 -6.64 -4.82
C TYR A 74 -17.20 -5.69 -3.66
N ASP A 75 -16.45 -4.61 -3.57
CA ASP A 75 -16.70 -3.55 -2.59
C ASP A 75 -16.62 -2.17 -3.23
N GLU A 76 -17.35 -1.21 -2.64
CA GLU A 76 -17.29 0.19 -3.01
C GLU A 76 -16.53 1.01 -1.97
N PHE A 77 -15.57 1.81 -2.45
CA PHE A 77 -14.73 2.66 -1.62
C PHE A 77 -14.87 4.11 -2.01
N GLU A 78 -15.08 4.96 -1.02
CA GLU A 78 -15.07 6.41 -1.23
C GLU A 78 -13.62 6.91 -1.29
N ILE A 79 -13.28 7.66 -2.33
CA ILE A 79 -11.96 8.27 -2.51
C ILE A 79 -12.10 9.79 -2.52
N THR A 80 -11.13 10.48 -1.90
CA THR A 80 -10.96 11.93 -2.08
C THR A 80 -9.96 12.16 -3.22
N PRO A 81 -10.39 12.52 -4.43
CA PRO A 81 -9.46 12.80 -5.52
C PRO A 81 -8.68 14.08 -5.21
N PRO A 82 -7.38 14.15 -5.54
CA PRO A 82 -6.61 15.39 -5.44
C PRO A 82 -7.20 16.48 -6.33
N ALA A 83 -6.98 17.75 -5.96
CA ALA A 83 -7.71 18.90 -6.48
C ALA A 83 -7.63 19.22 -7.99
N SER A 84 -6.88 18.47 -8.82
CA SER A 84 -6.90 18.63 -10.28
C SER A 84 -6.15 17.51 -11.05
N GLY A 85 -6.58 17.26 -12.29
CA GLY A 85 -5.94 16.36 -13.28
C GLY A 85 -6.64 15.02 -13.51
N HIS A 86 -6.35 14.37 -14.65
CA HIS A 86 -6.66 12.94 -14.81
C HIS A 86 -5.84 12.13 -13.81
N ARG A 87 -6.46 11.16 -13.16
CA ARG A 87 -5.82 10.21 -12.24
C ARG A 87 -6.03 8.80 -12.76
N PHE A 88 -4.93 8.09 -12.90
CA PHE A 88 -4.93 6.67 -13.17
C PHE A 88 -4.76 5.97 -11.84
N LEU A 89 -5.68 5.05 -11.54
CA LEU A 89 -5.66 4.27 -10.33
C LEU A 89 -5.30 2.82 -10.65
N ARG A 90 -4.49 2.22 -9.80
CA ARG A 90 -4.23 0.78 -9.84
C ARG A 90 -4.35 0.20 -8.44
N LEU A 91 -4.68 -1.08 -8.42
CA LEU A 91 -4.67 -1.92 -7.24
C LEU A 91 -3.48 -2.87 -7.33
N LEU A 92 -2.78 -3.02 -6.22
CA LEU A 92 -1.77 -4.05 -6.03
C LEU A 92 -2.24 -4.92 -4.88
N THR A 93 -2.19 -6.23 -5.02
CA THR A 93 -2.38 -7.13 -3.87
C THR A 93 -1.35 -6.78 -2.81
N THR A 94 -1.74 -6.73 -1.54
CA THR A 94 -0.79 -6.42 -0.46
C THR A 94 0.27 -7.50 -0.29
N GLU A 95 0.03 -8.73 -0.77
CA GLU A 95 1.11 -9.72 -0.91
C GLU A 95 2.30 -9.22 -1.74
N ALA A 96 2.09 -8.24 -2.64
CA ALA A 96 3.18 -7.60 -3.37
C ALA A 96 4.02 -6.64 -2.49
N PHE A 97 3.48 -6.16 -1.37
CA PHE A 97 4.11 -5.22 -0.44
C PHE A 97 4.26 -5.75 0.99
N ASP A 98 3.97 -7.02 1.24
CA ASP A 98 4.35 -7.65 2.49
C ASP A 98 5.81 -8.12 2.35
N PRO A 99 6.77 -7.40 2.96
CA PRO A 99 8.14 -7.89 2.99
C PRO A 99 8.25 -9.17 3.82
N GLY A 100 7.19 -9.65 4.49
CA GLY A 100 7.26 -10.72 5.48
C GLY A 100 8.11 -10.29 6.67
N LEU A 101 7.96 -9.02 7.10
CA LEU A 101 8.75 -8.49 8.20
C LEU A 101 8.23 -9.08 9.52
N ASP A 102 9.02 -9.95 10.13
CA ASP A 102 8.77 -10.48 11.46
C ASP A 102 9.97 -10.26 12.40
N ILE A 103 9.70 -10.39 13.69
CA ILE A 103 10.70 -10.24 14.75
C ILE A 103 10.70 -11.48 15.65
N ALA A 104 11.88 -12.03 15.87
CA ALA A 104 12.11 -13.20 16.68
C ALA A 104 13.20 -12.93 17.74
N PRO A 105 13.17 -13.62 18.90
CA PRO A 105 14.29 -13.60 19.83
C PRO A 105 15.50 -14.37 19.25
N GLY A 106 16.70 -13.81 19.39
CA GLY A 106 17.96 -14.44 19.03
C GLY A 106 18.94 -14.52 20.20
N THR A 107 20.09 -15.17 20.00
CA THR A 107 21.12 -15.25 21.03
C THR A 107 21.68 -13.84 21.32
N GLY A 108 21.28 -13.26 22.45
CA GLY A 108 21.75 -11.94 22.88
C GLY A 108 21.05 -10.75 22.23
N GLY A 109 19.93 -10.96 21.53
CA GLY A 109 19.24 -9.87 20.85
C GLY A 109 17.92 -10.25 20.15
N LEU A 110 17.56 -9.45 19.16
CA LEU A 110 16.41 -9.66 18.29
C LEU A 110 16.92 -10.00 16.89
N ILE A 111 16.19 -10.85 16.17
CA ILE A 111 16.40 -11.13 14.77
C ILE A 111 15.19 -10.61 14.02
N LEU A 112 15.43 -9.75 13.05
CA LEU A 112 14.41 -9.34 12.09
C LEU A 112 14.54 -10.22 10.85
N HIS A 113 13.43 -10.77 10.38
CA HIS A 113 13.36 -11.54 9.14
C HIS A 113 12.50 -10.80 8.12
N TRP A 114 12.91 -10.82 6.85
CA TRP A 114 12.12 -10.28 5.73
C TRP A 114 12.60 -10.85 4.39
N ASN A 115 11.72 -10.89 3.39
CA ASN A 115 11.92 -11.54 2.10
C ASN A 115 12.77 -10.71 1.12
N SER A 116 12.55 -9.40 1.04
CA SER A 116 13.23 -8.50 0.09
C SER A 116 13.06 -7.03 0.46
N GLY A 117 13.91 -6.14 -0.08
CA GLY A 117 13.89 -4.70 0.19
C GLY A 117 14.94 -4.25 1.19
N VAL A 118 14.93 -2.94 1.49
CA VAL A 118 15.87 -2.30 2.41
C VAL A 118 15.23 -2.16 3.78
N LEU A 119 15.85 -2.73 4.80
CA LEU A 119 15.46 -2.50 6.19
C LEU A 119 15.83 -1.07 6.59
N GLU A 120 14.87 -0.33 7.14
CA GLU A 120 15.05 1.03 7.63
C GLU A 120 14.66 1.11 9.10
N SER A 121 15.36 1.97 9.85
CA SER A 121 15.02 2.29 11.24
C SER A 121 14.70 3.77 11.43
N ALA A 122 13.97 4.06 12.51
CA ALA A 122 13.64 5.41 12.96
C ALA A 122 13.43 5.48 14.49
N PRO A 123 13.71 6.63 15.13
CA PRO A 123 13.42 6.83 16.55
C PRO A 123 11.93 7.05 16.85
N THR A 124 11.11 7.34 15.82
CA THR A 124 9.67 7.51 15.95
C THR A 124 8.96 6.84 14.78
N VAL A 125 7.70 6.44 14.96
CA VAL A 125 6.84 5.90 13.87
C VAL A 125 6.76 6.82 12.65
N LYS A 126 6.93 8.14 12.83
CA LYS A 126 6.86 9.12 11.73
C LYS A 126 8.20 9.33 11.02
N GLY A 127 9.28 8.71 11.49
CA GLY A 127 10.63 8.94 10.99
C GLY A 127 11.43 9.97 11.81
N PRO A 128 12.54 10.51 11.28
CA PRO A 128 13.09 10.21 9.94
C PRO A 128 13.53 8.75 9.82
N TRP A 129 13.31 8.16 8.65
CA TRP A 129 13.67 6.76 8.35
C TRP A 129 15.00 6.72 7.61
N SER A 130 15.90 5.85 8.05
CA SER A 130 17.22 5.64 7.43
C SER A 130 17.51 4.15 7.27
N ALA A 131 18.22 3.78 6.21
CA ALA A 131 18.64 2.39 5.99
C ALA A 131 19.50 1.90 7.17
N VAL A 132 19.23 0.67 7.63
CA VAL A 132 20.02 0.02 8.67
C VAL A 132 21.35 -0.45 8.06
N PRO A 133 22.51 0.06 8.51
CA PRO A 133 23.80 -0.32 7.93
C PRO A 133 24.07 -1.82 8.07
N GLY A 134 24.42 -2.47 6.96
CA GLY A 134 24.75 -3.91 6.94
C GLY A 134 23.55 -4.86 7.03
N ALA A 135 22.31 -4.34 7.03
CA ALA A 135 21.12 -5.17 6.95
C ALA A 135 20.88 -5.66 5.51
N SER A 136 20.63 -6.96 5.36
CA SER A 136 20.28 -7.60 4.10
C SER A 136 19.32 -8.76 4.35
N ALA A 137 18.32 -8.94 3.48
CA ALA A 137 17.45 -10.11 3.52
C ALA A 137 18.28 -11.41 3.43
N PRO A 138 17.88 -12.51 4.09
CA PRO A 138 16.58 -12.70 4.73
C PRO A 138 16.52 -12.32 6.23
N GLU A 139 17.64 -11.94 6.85
CA GLU A 139 17.69 -11.70 8.29
C GLU A 139 18.73 -10.66 8.71
N HIS A 140 18.47 -9.99 9.84
CA HIS A 140 19.44 -9.10 10.49
C HIS A 140 19.30 -9.16 12.01
N SER A 141 20.44 -9.30 12.69
CA SER A 141 20.51 -9.34 14.15
C SER A 141 20.72 -7.95 14.73
N LEU A 142 19.95 -7.64 15.78
CA LEU A 142 19.99 -6.39 16.51
C LEU A 142 20.28 -6.67 17.98
N ALA A 143 21.12 -5.86 18.60
CA ALA A 143 21.28 -5.83 20.05
C ALA A 143 20.40 -4.69 20.62
N PRO A 144 19.38 -4.98 21.44
CA PRO A 144 18.56 -3.93 22.03
C PRO A 144 19.41 -3.00 22.91
N THR A 145 19.45 -1.71 22.57
CA THR A 145 20.25 -0.71 23.30
C THR A 145 19.44 0.05 24.37
N GLY A 146 18.17 -0.34 24.58
CA GLY A 146 17.28 0.24 25.59
C GLY A 146 16.48 1.47 25.12
N ALA A 147 16.88 2.13 24.04
CA ALA A 147 16.03 3.11 23.35
C ALA A 147 15.04 2.37 22.43
N GLY A 148 13.78 2.82 22.40
CA GLY A 148 12.80 2.28 21.46
C GLY A 148 13.15 2.70 20.02
N GLU A 149 13.26 1.73 19.13
CA GLU A 149 13.52 1.94 17.70
C GLU A 149 12.41 1.25 16.88
N PHE A 150 11.99 1.91 15.80
CA PHE A 150 10.97 1.41 14.89
C PHE A 150 11.63 0.92 13.62
N TYR A 151 11.17 -0.22 13.10
CA TYR A 151 11.68 -0.83 11.87
C TYR A 151 10.58 -0.95 10.82
N ARG A 152 10.96 -0.79 9.56
CA ARG A 152 10.13 -1.07 8.39
C ARG A 152 11.00 -1.60 7.26
N VAL A 153 10.37 -2.16 6.23
CA VAL A 153 11.05 -2.45 4.98
C VAL A 153 10.54 -1.51 3.90
N ARG A 154 11.47 -0.95 3.13
CA ARG A 154 11.18 -0.20 1.90
C ARG A 154 11.48 -1.08 0.70
N GLN A 155 10.49 -1.28 -0.15
CA GLN A 155 10.64 -1.89 -1.48
C GLN A 155 10.94 -0.84 -2.55
#